data_AF-A0A0F3IHF9-F1
#
_entry.id   AF-A0A0F3IHF9-F1
#
_cell.length_a   1.000
_cell.length_b   1.000
_cell.length_c   1.000
_cell.angle_alpha   90.00
_cell.angle_beta   90.00
_cell.angle_gamma   90.00
#
_symmetry.space_group_name_H-M   'P 1'
#
loop_
_entity.id
_entity.type
_entity.pdbx_description
1 polymer ?
#
loop_
_entity_poly.entity_id
_entity_poly.type
_entity_poly.pdbx_seq_one_letter_code
_entity_poly.pdbx_strand_id
1 'polypeptide(L)'
;MKCIDFFSENYGNTQICKLIQDFKIDELIAWELEIATKLSPGPVNNKEFLYRQIISPIHYDKETNTLTPTAFNDISDKGLSVNRLTHTTEEKIRQMANNRVEEYNKLNPDKPTRSFSGAVSFLCEDIRNITVPAAPTPLRGCLVFDTAYENDLSHADICQAVKDKAHARSVRASIRDLANKYLETNPFFVENLPD
;
A
#
# COMPACT_ATOMS: atom_id res chain seq x y z
N MET A 1 3.06 -22.34 7.19
CA MET A 1 1.70 -21.89 7.60
C MET A 1 0.97 -21.47 6.32
N LYS A 2 -0.38 -21.47 6.23
CA LYS A 2 -1.04 -20.93 5.03
C LYS A 2 -1.22 -19.42 5.16
N CYS A 3 -1.31 -18.72 4.03
CA CYS A 3 -1.50 -17.27 4.00
C CYS A 3 -2.76 -16.85 4.78
N ILE A 4 -3.89 -17.51 4.49
CA ILE A 4 -5.17 -17.21 5.15
C ILE A 4 -5.15 -17.42 6.67
N ASP A 5 -4.42 -18.43 7.15
CA ASP A 5 -4.32 -18.73 8.58
C ASP A 5 -3.57 -17.60 9.28
N PHE A 6 -2.43 -17.18 8.71
CA PHE A 6 -1.63 -16.07 9.24
C PHE A 6 -2.42 -14.76 9.34
N PHE A 7 -3.09 -14.36 8.26
CA PHE A 7 -3.86 -13.10 8.22
C PHE A 7 -5.11 -13.16 9.10
N SER A 8 -5.73 -14.33 9.27
CA SER A 8 -6.86 -14.51 10.17
C SER A 8 -6.43 -14.40 11.64
N GLU A 9 -5.31 -15.02 12.02
CA GLU A 9 -4.75 -14.94 13.38
C GLU A 9 -4.27 -13.53 13.75
N ASN A 10 -3.92 -12.72 12.75
CA ASN A 10 -3.39 -11.37 12.92
C ASN A 10 -4.35 -10.27 12.47
N TYR A 11 -5.66 -10.56 12.40
CA TYR A 11 -6.66 -9.57 12.00
C TYR A 11 -6.63 -8.35 12.94
N GLY A 12 -6.52 -7.15 12.35
CA GLY A 12 -6.42 -5.89 13.09
C GLY A 12 -5.05 -5.60 13.73
N ASN A 13 -4.04 -6.46 13.53
CA ASN A 13 -2.69 -6.24 14.05
C ASN A 13 -1.95 -5.14 13.26
N THR A 14 -1.62 -4.03 13.91
CA THR A 14 -0.91 -2.90 13.30
C THR A 14 0.59 -3.17 13.04
N GLN A 15 1.07 -4.38 13.30
CA GLN A 15 2.46 -4.80 13.09
C GLN A 15 2.56 -6.03 12.18
N ILE A 16 1.53 -6.30 11.37
CA ILE A 16 1.47 -7.49 10.53
C ILE A 16 2.67 -7.63 9.58
N CYS A 17 3.18 -6.54 9.01
CA CYS A 17 4.39 -6.58 8.16
C CYS A 17 5.64 -6.94 8.96
N LYS A 18 5.72 -6.54 10.24
CA LYS A 18 6.85 -6.94 11.11
C LYS A 18 6.85 -8.44 11.36
N LEU A 19 5.67 -9.03 11.54
CA LEU A 19 5.53 -10.47 11.74
C LEU A 19 5.84 -11.25 10.46
N ILE A 20 5.37 -10.77 9.30
CA ILE A 20 5.67 -11.37 8.00
C ILE A 20 7.18 -11.43 7.73
N GLN A 21 7.95 -10.43 8.16
CA GLN A 21 9.41 -10.35 7.99
C GLN A 21 10.20 -11.46 8.72
N ASP A 22 9.57 -12.24 9.59
CA ASP A 22 10.20 -13.37 10.27
C ASP A 22 10.10 -14.69 9.49
N PHE A 23 9.32 -14.72 8.41
CA PHE A 23 9.18 -15.88 7.53
C PHE A 23 10.25 -15.87 6.43
N LYS A 24 10.49 -17.04 5.82
CA LYS A 24 11.39 -17.17 4.67
C LYS A 24 10.75 -16.53 3.44
N ILE A 25 11.56 -15.82 2.65
CA ILE A 25 11.04 -15.10 1.48
C ILE A 25 10.33 -16.01 0.47
N ASP A 26 10.81 -17.24 0.26
CA ASP A 26 10.17 -18.19 -0.66
C ASP A 26 8.77 -18.62 -0.19
N GLU A 27 8.56 -18.73 1.13
CA GLU A 27 7.24 -18.99 1.71
C GLU A 27 6.31 -17.81 1.48
N LEU A 28 6.82 -16.58 1.66
CA LEU A 28 6.04 -15.36 1.45
C LEU A 28 5.68 -15.12 -0.02
N ILE A 29 6.58 -15.44 -0.95
CA ILE A 29 6.31 -15.36 -2.38
C ILE A 29 5.22 -16.38 -2.77
N ALA A 30 5.25 -17.59 -2.19
CA ALA A 30 4.18 -18.57 -2.40
C ALA A 30 2.83 -18.07 -1.87
N TRP A 31 2.82 -17.37 -0.73
CA TRP A 31 1.61 -16.76 -0.16
C TRP A 31 0.98 -15.67 -1.03
N GLU A 32 1.75 -14.96 -1.87
CA GLU A 32 1.17 -14.00 -2.85
C GLU A 32 0.26 -14.67 -3.88
N LEU A 33 0.33 -16.00 -4.02
CA LEU A 33 -0.51 -16.82 -4.90
C LEU A 33 -1.71 -17.45 -4.16
N GLU A 34 -1.84 -17.18 -2.86
CA GLU A 34 -2.93 -17.67 -2.02
C GLU A 34 -3.90 -16.53 -1.67
N ILE A 35 -5.10 -16.90 -1.21
CA ILE A 35 -6.01 -15.95 -0.60
C ILE A 35 -5.53 -15.61 0.82
N ALA A 36 -5.52 -14.32 1.18
CA ALA A 36 -5.17 -13.89 2.52
C ALA A 36 -6.40 -13.75 3.44
N THR A 37 -7.61 -13.59 2.88
CA THR A 37 -8.84 -13.50 3.66
C THR A 37 -9.96 -14.34 3.03
N LYS A 38 -10.99 -14.68 3.81
CA LYS A 38 -12.18 -15.38 3.28
C LYS A 38 -13.04 -14.51 2.35
N LEU A 39 -12.82 -13.19 2.40
CA LEU A 39 -13.53 -12.19 1.60
C LEU A 39 -12.78 -11.86 0.30
N SER A 40 -11.56 -12.39 0.16
CA SER A 40 -10.69 -12.26 -1.01
C SER A 40 -11.42 -12.65 -2.31
N PRO A 41 -11.49 -11.76 -3.31
CA PRO A 41 -11.91 -12.13 -4.66
C PRO A 41 -10.83 -12.94 -5.41
N GLY A 42 -9.67 -13.16 -4.81
CA GLY A 42 -8.58 -13.98 -5.32
C GLY A 42 -7.24 -13.24 -5.32
N PRO A 43 -6.09 -13.96 -5.40
CA PRO A 43 -4.76 -13.36 -5.33
C PRO A 43 -4.56 -12.18 -6.30
N VAL A 44 -3.72 -11.22 -5.91
CA VAL A 44 -3.45 -10.03 -6.74
C VAL A 44 -2.58 -10.41 -7.94
N ASN A 45 -3.07 -10.16 -9.15
CA ASN A 45 -2.37 -10.45 -10.40
C ASN A 45 -1.35 -9.35 -10.75
N ASN A 46 -0.23 -9.72 -11.37
CA ASN A 46 0.81 -8.79 -11.85
C ASN A 46 0.25 -7.64 -12.71
N LYS A 47 -0.79 -7.90 -13.50
CA LYS A 47 -1.40 -6.93 -14.40
C LYS A 47 -2.42 -5.99 -13.73
N GLU A 48 -2.70 -6.16 -12.45
CA GLU A 48 -3.62 -5.29 -11.74
C GLU A 48 -2.97 -3.96 -11.39
N PHE A 49 -3.74 -2.89 -11.54
CA PHE A 49 -3.38 -1.58 -11.00
C PHE A 49 -3.85 -1.47 -9.55
N LEU A 50 -2.92 -1.05 -8.69
CA LEU A 50 -3.09 -0.84 -7.27
C LEU A 50 -3.09 0.66 -6.98
N TYR A 51 -4.10 1.14 -6.27
CA TYR A 51 -4.30 2.56 -6.01
C TYR A 51 -4.10 2.86 -4.53
N ARG A 52 -3.08 3.68 -4.21
CA ARG A 52 -2.86 4.22 -2.86
C ARG A 52 -3.51 5.58 -2.74
N GLN A 53 -4.47 5.70 -1.82
CA GLN A 53 -5.07 6.99 -1.46
C GLN A 53 -4.04 7.91 -0.79
N ILE A 54 -3.97 9.16 -1.24
CA ILE A 54 -3.08 10.23 -0.77
C ILE A 54 -3.91 11.23 0.03
N ILE A 55 -3.60 11.34 1.32
CA ILE A 55 -4.31 12.20 2.27
C ILE A 55 -3.35 13.28 2.74
N SER A 56 -3.70 14.55 2.58
CA SER A 56 -2.95 15.67 3.15
C SER A 56 -3.40 15.93 4.60
N PRO A 57 -2.49 16.30 5.53
CA PRO A 57 -1.04 16.50 5.34
C PRO A 57 -0.19 15.23 5.56
N ILE A 58 -0.79 14.04 5.66
CA ILE A 58 -0.07 12.81 6.03
C ILE A 58 0.91 12.37 4.93
N HIS A 59 0.39 12.26 3.71
CA HIS A 59 1.08 11.70 2.55
C HIS A 59 1.57 12.79 1.61
N TYR A 60 1.01 13.99 1.68
CA TYR A 60 1.24 15.04 0.71
C TYR A 60 1.27 16.42 1.37
N ASP A 61 2.35 17.14 1.08
CA ASP A 61 2.58 18.51 1.49
C ASP A 61 2.09 19.45 0.37
N LYS A 62 1.08 20.26 0.70
CA LYS A 62 0.47 21.21 -0.23
C LYS A 62 1.35 22.43 -0.50
N GLU A 63 2.22 22.80 0.43
CA GLU A 63 3.11 23.97 0.26
C GLU A 63 4.23 23.65 -0.71
N THR A 64 4.83 22.47 -0.59
CA THR A 64 5.92 22.03 -1.46
C THR A 64 5.44 21.29 -2.71
N ASN A 65 4.15 20.96 -2.78
CA ASN A 65 3.57 20.13 -3.84
C ASN A 65 4.32 18.80 -4.01
N THR A 66 4.59 18.10 -2.90
CA THR A 66 5.34 16.84 -2.93
C THR A 66 4.79 15.80 -1.95
N LEU A 67 5.00 14.53 -2.27
CA LEU A 67 4.75 13.45 -1.32
C LEU A 67 5.69 13.59 -0.11
N THR A 68 5.15 13.43 1.09
CA THR A 68 5.93 13.48 2.32
C THR A 68 6.93 12.32 2.36
N PRO A 69 8.08 12.46 3.04
CA PRO A 69 9.04 11.36 3.20
C PRO A 69 8.44 10.10 3.84
N THR A 70 7.31 10.26 4.54
CA THR A 70 6.63 9.20 5.29
C THR A 70 5.41 8.63 4.58
N ALA A 71 5.08 9.10 3.37
CA ALA A 71 3.87 8.70 2.63
C ALA A 71 3.70 7.18 2.45
N PHE A 72 4.81 6.44 2.49
CA PHE A 72 4.87 4.99 2.30
C PHE A 72 5.45 4.23 3.50
N ASN A 73 5.54 4.83 4.68
CA ASN A 73 6.12 4.17 5.86
C ASN A 73 5.30 2.95 6.32
N ASP A 74 4.00 2.97 6.06
CA ASP A 74 3.02 1.93 6.41
C ASP A 74 3.43 0.53 5.89
N ILE A 75 4.19 0.47 4.79
CA ILE A 75 4.68 -0.81 4.23
C ILE A 75 5.53 -1.61 5.22
N SER A 76 6.14 -0.92 6.20
CA SER A 76 7.11 -1.52 7.09
C SER A 76 6.51 -2.08 8.38
N ASP A 77 5.27 -1.73 8.72
CA ASP A 77 4.59 -2.10 9.97
C ASP A 77 3.20 -2.70 9.74
N LYS A 78 2.21 -1.91 9.31
CA LYS A 78 0.80 -2.32 9.24
C LYS A 78 0.33 -2.74 7.85
N GLY A 79 1.09 -2.45 6.80
CA GLY A 79 0.71 -2.66 5.41
C GLY A 79 0.36 -1.36 4.72
N LEU A 80 0.90 -1.17 3.52
CA LEU A 80 0.50 -0.07 2.66
C LEU A 80 -0.80 -0.44 1.95
N SER A 81 -1.90 -0.05 2.58
CA SER A 81 -3.26 -0.21 2.05
C SER A 81 -3.40 0.41 0.67
N VAL A 82 -3.88 -0.41 -0.28
CA VAL A 82 -4.17 -0.07 -1.68
C VAL A 82 -5.50 -0.68 -2.11
N ASN A 83 -6.09 -0.11 -3.17
CA ASN A 83 -7.30 -0.63 -3.79
C ASN A 83 -6.99 -1.20 -5.18
N ARG A 84 -7.50 -2.39 -5.48
CA ARG A 84 -7.37 -3.08 -6.76
C ARG A 84 -8.43 -2.57 -7.73
N LEU A 85 -8.03 -1.86 -8.78
CA LEU A 85 -8.98 -1.25 -9.73
C LEU A 85 -9.87 -2.29 -10.41
N THR A 86 -9.41 -3.53 -10.59
CA THR A 86 -10.20 -4.62 -11.15
C THR A 86 -11.44 -4.98 -10.32
N HIS A 87 -11.46 -4.66 -9.03
CA HIS A 87 -12.56 -4.98 -8.10
C HIS A 87 -13.28 -3.74 -7.56
N THR A 88 -13.01 -2.57 -8.11
CA THR A 88 -13.64 -1.31 -7.69
C THR A 88 -13.68 -0.31 -8.84
N THR A 89 -14.10 0.92 -8.57
CA THR A 89 -14.01 2.03 -9.52
C THR A 89 -13.26 3.18 -8.89
N GLU A 90 -12.72 4.04 -9.74
CA GLU A 90 -12.09 5.30 -9.37
C GLU A 90 -12.98 6.17 -8.47
N GLU A 91 -14.26 6.31 -8.86
CA GLU A 91 -15.24 7.06 -8.10
C GLU A 91 -15.46 6.46 -6.72
N LYS A 92 -15.51 5.13 -6.61
CA LYS A 92 -15.63 4.46 -5.32
C LYS A 92 -14.37 4.65 -4.46
N ILE A 93 -13.17 4.65 -5.04
CA ILE A 93 -11.93 4.97 -4.32
C ILE A 93 -11.97 6.39 -3.75
N ARG A 94 -12.40 7.39 -4.54
CA ARG A 94 -12.58 8.77 -4.08
C ARG A 94 -13.57 8.84 -2.92
N GLN A 95 -14.75 8.22 -3.08
CA GLN A 95 -15.79 8.20 -2.06
C GLN A 95 -15.28 7.56 -0.75
N MET A 96 -14.59 6.42 -0.84
CA MET A 96 -13.99 5.77 0.34
C MET A 96 -12.97 6.69 1.04
N ALA A 97 -12.13 7.38 0.27
CA ALA A 97 -11.14 8.29 0.83
C ALA A 97 -11.78 9.51 1.51
N ASN A 98 -12.77 10.13 0.86
CA ASN A 98 -13.52 11.26 1.40
C ASN A 98 -14.26 10.88 2.68
N ASN A 99 -14.99 9.77 2.68
CA ASN A 99 -15.71 9.27 3.86
C ASN A 99 -14.74 9.06 5.04
N ARG A 100 -13.58 8.43 4.79
CA ARG A 100 -12.54 8.20 5.82
C ARG A 100 -11.98 9.51 6.38
N VAL A 101 -11.77 10.50 5.53
CA VAL A 101 -11.28 11.83 5.93
C VAL A 101 -12.32 12.58 6.73
N GLU A 102 -13.58 12.60 6.28
CA GLU A 102 -14.70 13.25 6.97
C GLU A 102 -14.91 12.65 8.36
N GLU A 103 -14.95 11.32 8.46
CA GLU A 103 -15.07 10.60 9.72
C GLU A 103 -13.90 10.93 10.65
N TYR A 104 -12.67 10.89 10.16
CA TYR A 104 -11.50 11.25 10.94
C TYR A 104 -11.59 12.69 11.47
N ASN A 105 -11.91 13.66 10.61
CA ASN A 105 -11.99 15.07 10.99
C ASN A 105 -13.10 15.31 12.03
N LYS A 106 -14.25 14.65 11.88
CA LYS A 106 -15.35 14.69 12.85
C LYS A 106 -14.95 14.13 14.21
N LEU A 107 -14.21 13.01 14.23
CA LEU A 107 -13.76 12.36 15.46
C LEU A 107 -12.54 13.05 16.10
N ASN A 108 -11.82 13.90 15.36
CA ASN A 108 -10.57 14.53 15.80
C ASN A 108 -10.57 16.05 15.54
N PRO A 109 -11.51 16.82 16.12
CA PRO A 109 -11.65 18.25 15.82
C PRO A 109 -10.43 19.10 16.24
N ASP A 110 -9.65 18.63 17.21
CA ASP A 110 -8.45 19.34 17.72
C ASP A 110 -7.17 18.98 16.94
N LYS A 111 -7.26 18.11 15.93
CA LYS A 111 -6.13 17.71 15.07
C LYS A 111 -6.14 18.50 13.76
N PRO A 112 -4.99 18.63 13.07
CA PRO A 112 -4.96 19.21 11.74
C PRO A 112 -5.96 18.51 10.81
N THR A 113 -6.81 19.30 10.16
CA THR A 113 -7.81 18.83 9.21
C THR A 113 -7.14 18.06 8.09
N ARG A 114 -7.67 16.89 7.79
CA ARG A 114 -7.24 16.08 6.66
C ARG A 114 -8.08 16.40 5.42
N SER A 115 -7.49 16.25 4.25
CA SER A 115 -8.22 16.28 2.97
C SER A 115 -7.73 15.14 2.08
N PHE A 116 -8.64 14.53 1.32
CA PHE A 116 -8.23 13.69 0.20
C PHE A 116 -7.53 14.57 -0.84
N SER A 117 -6.29 14.22 -1.18
CA SER A 117 -5.54 14.93 -2.23
C SER A 117 -5.63 14.18 -3.54
N GLY A 118 -5.76 12.86 -3.51
CA GLY A 118 -5.59 12.07 -4.71
C GLY A 118 -5.31 10.59 -4.50
N ALA A 119 -4.95 9.88 -5.56
CA ALA A 119 -4.41 8.53 -5.42
C ALA A 119 -3.25 8.26 -6.39
N VAL A 120 -2.22 7.56 -5.91
CA VAL A 120 -1.13 7.08 -6.77
C VAL A 120 -1.47 5.68 -7.26
N SER A 121 -1.30 5.43 -8.55
CA SER A 121 -1.44 4.09 -9.12
C SER A 121 -0.09 3.39 -9.25
N PHE A 122 -0.09 2.05 -9.17
CA PHE A 122 1.07 1.20 -9.42
C PHE A 122 0.62 -0.03 -10.20
N LEU A 123 1.42 -0.50 -11.15
CA LEU A 123 1.27 -1.87 -11.63
C LEU A 123 1.79 -2.84 -10.57
N CYS A 124 1.02 -3.88 -10.24
CA CYS A 124 1.43 -4.86 -9.23
C CYS A 124 2.78 -5.50 -9.56
N GLU A 125 3.06 -5.76 -10.84
CA GLU A 125 4.35 -6.27 -11.30
C GLU A 125 5.53 -5.36 -10.94
N ASP A 126 5.37 -4.03 -11.04
CA ASP A 126 6.45 -3.10 -10.72
C ASP A 126 6.76 -3.08 -9.23
N ILE A 127 5.73 -3.15 -8.37
CA ILE A 127 5.89 -3.30 -6.92
C ILE A 127 6.65 -4.58 -6.59
N ARG A 128 6.27 -5.68 -7.24
CA ARG A 128 6.93 -6.97 -7.12
C ARG A 128 8.39 -6.92 -7.61
N ASN A 129 8.69 -6.15 -8.65
CA ASN A 129 10.06 -6.02 -9.17
C ASN A 129 10.98 -5.16 -8.29
N ILE A 130 10.48 -4.55 -7.21
CA ILE A 130 11.33 -3.89 -6.22
C ILE A 130 12.19 -4.94 -5.51
N THR A 131 13.51 -4.79 -5.66
CA THR A 131 14.51 -5.66 -5.04
C THR A 131 15.56 -4.83 -4.30
N VAL A 132 16.29 -5.47 -3.40
CA VAL A 132 17.46 -4.89 -2.73
C VAL A 132 18.71 -5.72 -3.01
N PRO A 133 19.90 -5.11 -3.06
CA PRO A 133 21.14 -5.85 -3.27
C PRO A 133 21.38 -6.91 -2.20
N ALA A 134 21.62 -8.15 -2.62
CA ALA A 134 22.02 -9.24 -1.75
C ALA A 134 22.80 -10.29 -2.57
N ALA A 135 23.63 -11.09 -1.89
CA ALA A 135 24.36 -12.18 -2.51
C ALA A 135 23.73 -13.53 -2.09
N PRO A 136 23.61 -14.52 -3.01
CA PRO A 136 24.05 -14.49 -4.41
C PRO A 136 23.09 -13.79 -5.38
N THR A 137 21.83 -13.58 -4.97
CA THR A 137 20.80 -12.93 -5.79
C THR A 137 20.12 -11.81 -5.00
N PRO A 138 19.61 -10.76 -5.68
CA PRO A 138 18.83 -9.71 -5.03
C PRO A 138 17.66 -10.28 -4.23
N LEU A 139 17.35 -9.66 -3.09
CA LEU A 139 16.18 -10.02 -2.30
C LEU A 139 14.96 -9.24 -2.77
N ARG A 140 13.81 -9.91 -2.81
CA ARG A 140 12.51 -9.27 -3.02
C ARG A 140 12.26 -8.26 -1.90
N GLY A 141 11.93 -7.01 -2.28
CA GLY A 141 11.72 -5.90 -1.34
C GLY A 141 10.28 -5.80 -0.83
N CYS A 142 9.31 -6.13 -1.70
CA CYS A 142 7.88 -5.98 -1.45
C CYS A 142 7.10 -7.25 -1.80
N LEU A 143 5.99 -7.44 -1.09
CA LEU A 143 4.98 -8.48 -1.32
C LEU A 143 3.61 -7.81 -1.39
N VAL A 144 2.68 -8.38 -2.13
CA VAL A 144 1.31 -7.87 -2.27
C VAL A 144 0.33 -8.98 -1.89
N PHE A 145 -0.52 -8.70 -0.91
CA PHE A 145 -1.50 -9.65 -0.37
C PHE A 145 -2.92 -9.13 -0.56
N ASP A 146 -3.84 -10.02 -0.92
CA ASP A 146 -5.26 -9.70 -1.06
C ASP A 146 -5.97 -9.67 0.30
N THR A 147 -5.85 -8.55 1.00
CA THR A 147 -6.35 -8.33 2.36
C THR A 147 -7.75 -7.74 2.40
N ALA A 148 -8.64 -8.19 1.49
CA ALA A 148 -10.01 -7.73 1.36
C ALA A 148 -10.81 -7.74 2.69
N TYR A 149 -11.63 -6.70 2.89
CA TYR A 149 -12.53 -6.54 4.05
C TYR A 149 -14.00 -6.50 3.62
N GLU A 150 -14.93 -6.65 4.57
CA GLU A 150 -16.36 -6.79 4.28
C GLU A 150 -16.96 -5.57 3.57
N ASN A 151 -16.46 -4.37 3.90
CA ASN A 151 -16.88 -3.11 3.29
C ASN A 151 -15.98 -2.67 2.11
N ASP A 152 -14.89 -3.39 1.82
CA ASP A 152 -13.96 -3.08 0.74
C ASP A 152 -13.29 -4.37 0.20
N LEU A 153 -13.98 -5.05 -0.70
CA LEU A 153 -13.47 -6.26 -1.37
C LEU A 153 -12.29 -5.98 -2.31
N SER A 154 -12.02 -4.71 -2.63
CA SER A 154 -10.90 -4.32 -3.48
C SER A 154 -9.61 -4.10 -2.71
N HIS A 155 -9.66 -4.16 -1.38
CA HIS A 155 -8.52 -3.87 -0.53
C HIS A 155 -7.42 -4.91 -0.68
N ALA A 156 -6.18 -4.43 -0.79
CA ALA A 156 -4.96 -5.21 -0.72
C ALA A 156 -3.91 -4.43 0.08
N ASP A 157 -2.90 -5.14 0.57
CA ASP A 157 -1.75 -4.54 1.26
C ASP A 157 -0.46 -4.84 0.52
N ILE A 158 0.35 -3.80 0.37
CA ILE A 158 1.77 -3.95 0.02
C ILE A 158 2.56 -4.02 1.32
N CYS A 159 3.36 -5.07 1.49
CA CYS A 159 4.14 -5.35 2.69
C CYS A 159 5.65 -5.38 2.38
N GLN A 160 6.47 -4.84 3.27
CA GLN A 160 7.93 -4.88 3.15
C GLN A 160 8.39 -6.28 3.53
N ALA A 161 9.12 -6.94 2.63
CA ALA A 161 9.58 -8.31 2.80
C ALA A 161 10.91 -8.41 3.57
N VAL A 162 11.70 -7.34 3.55
CA VAL A 162 13.04 -7.29 4.16
C VAL A 162 13.01 -6.77 5.59
N LYS A 163 13.84 -7.32 6.47
CA LYS A 163 13.96 -6.90 7.88
C LYS A 163 15.10 -5.92 8.15
N ASP A 164 16.19 -6.01 7.38
CA ASP A 164 17.38 -5.17 7.55
C ASP A 164 17.05 -3.68 7.36
N LYS A 165 17.64 -2.81 8.18
CA LYS A 165 17.35 -1.36 8.19
C LYS A 165 17.77 -0.65 6.90
N ALA A 166 18.93 -0.99 6.33
CA ALA A 166 19.42 -0.40 5.10
C ALA A 166 18.56 -0.83 3.91
N HIS A 167 18.24 -2.13 3.83
CA HIS A 167 17.33 -2.65 2.82
C HIS A 167 15.92 -2.06 2.94
N ALA A 168 15.38 -1.98 4.15
CA ALA A 168 14.09 -1.36 4.42
C ALA A 168 14.04 0.10 3.94
N ARG A 169 15.11 0.87 4.19
CA ARG A 169 15.22 2.24 3.68
C ARG A 169 15.24 2.28 2.15
N SER A 170 15.98 1.37 1.52
CA SER A 170 16.02 1.26 0.05
C SER A 170 14.64 0.95 -0.53
N VAL A 171 13.89 0.00 0.05
CA VAL A 171 12.54 -0.35 -0.40
C VAL A 171 11.60 0.86 -0.36
N ARG A 172 11.60 1.62 0.73
CA ARG A 172 10.75 2.83 0.85
C ARG A 172 11.15 3.90 -0.16
N ALA A 173 12.45 4.06 -0.44
CA ALA A 173 12.91 4.97 -1.48
C ALA A 173 12.43 4.52 -2.86
N SER A 174 12.58 3.23 -3.19
CA SER A 174 12.15 2.67 -4.48
C SER A 174 10.64 2.80 -4.72
N ILE A 175 9.80 2.61 -3.70
CA ILE A 175 8.35 2.84 -3.84
C ILE A 175 8.03 4.30 -4.09
N ARG A 176 8.70 5.22 -3.39
CA ARG A 176 8.48 6.65 -3.60
C ARG A 176 8.90 7.09 -5.00
N ASP A 177 10.04 6.59 -5.48
CA ASP A 177 10.53 6.88 -6.83
C ASP A 177 9.58 6.30 -7.88
N LEU A 178 9.05 5.08 -7.64
CA LEU A 178 8.01 4.48 -8.46
C LEU A 178 6.73 5.34 -8.45
N ALA A 179 6.28 5.78 -7.28
CA ALA A 179 5.10 6.64 -7.14
C ALA A 179 5.25 7.94 -7.96
N ASN A 180 6.40 8.59 -7.88
CA ASN A 180 6.68 9.81 -8.65
C ASN A 180 6.63 9.55 -10.16
N LYS A 181 7.24 8.46 -10.63
CA LYS A 181 7.17 8.05 -12.05
C LYS A 181 5.71 7.83 -12.51
N TYR A 182 4.89 7.21 -11.67
CA TYR A 182 3.47 6.98 -11.99
C TYR A 182 2.66 8.28 -11.97
N LEU A 183 2.97 9.23 -11.09
CA LEU A 183 2.36 10.56 -11.11
C LEU A 183 2.66 11.33 -12.41
N GLU A 184 3.85 11.18 -12.98
CA GLU A 184 4.23 11.80 -14.26
C GLU A 184 3.53 11.18 -15.47
N THR A 185 3.37 9.85 -15.46
CA THR A 185 2.93 9.07 -16.64
C THR A 185 1.46 8.69 -16.62
N ASN A 186 0.85 8.68 -15.44
CA ASN A 186 -0.52 8.29 -15.21
C ASN A 186 -1.09 9.14 -14.07
N PRO A 187 -1.23 10.47 -14.28
CA PRO A 187 -1.59 11.42 -13.24
C PRO A 187 -3.02 11.13 -12.78
N PHE A 188 -3.13 10.31 -11.75
CA PHE A 188 -4.41 9.98 -11.18
C PHE A 188 -4.71 10.95 -10.04
N PHE A 189 -5.69 11.81 -10.29
CA PHE A 189 -6.26 12.82 -9.40
C PHE A 189 -5.28 13.40 -8.39
N VAL A 190 -4.68 14.55 -8.67
CA VAL A 190 -4.50 15.53 -7.60
C VAL A 190 -5.66 16.50 -7.75
N GLU A 191 -6.58 16.56 -6.79
CA GLU A 191 -7.64 17.60 -6.82
C GLU A 191 -6.93 18.95 -6.70
N ASN A 192 -6.78 19.62 -7.84
CA ASN A 192 -6.17 20.95 -8.01
C ASN A 192 -4.81 21.07 -7.31
N LEU A 193 -3.75 20.73 -8.03
CA LEU A 193 -2.52 21.50 -7.87
C LEU A 193 -2.89 22.95 -8.20
N PRO A 194 -2.74 23.93 -7.28
CA PRO A 194 -2.80 25.31 -7.71
C PRO A 194 -1.78 25.49 -8.84
N ASP A 195 -2.22 26.09 -9.96
CA ASP A 195 -1.37 26.49 -11.08
C ASP A 195 -0.17 27.32 -10.62
#